data_AF-A0A9N9JNF6-F1
#
_entry.id   AF-A0A9N9JNF6-F1
#
_cell.length_a   1.000
_cell.length_b   1.000
_cell.length_c   1.000
_cell.angle_alpha   90.00
_cell.angle_beta   90.00
_cell.angle_gamma   90.00
#
_symmetry.space_group_name_H-M   'P 1'
#
loop_
_entity.id
_entity.type
_entity.pdbx_description
1 polymer ?
#
loop_
_entity_poly.entity_id
_entity_poly.type
_entity_poly.pdbx_seq_one_letter_code
_entity_poly.pdbx_strand_id
1 'polypeptide(L)'
;MARLNVKLLVLLLVILATVISAVEIDVVVGQGGTLTYTPSDITVKVGDTVIILPETGTVGASGTLNITQDLPSTFGIFCDVPGHCDGGLN
;
A
#
# COMPACT_ATOMS: atom_id res chain seq x y z
N MET A 1 44.02 6.00 9.40
CA MET A 1 43.06 4.96 9.83
C MET A 1 41.81 5.65 10.36
N ALA A 2 40.72 5.66 9.59
CA ALA A 2 39.46 6.25 10.03
C ALA A 2 38.90 5.39 11.18
N ARG A 3 38.67 5.99 12.35
CA ARG A 3 37.93 5.33 13.42
C ARG A 3 36.46 5.31 13.01
N LEU A 4 35.97 4.15 12.59
CA LEU A 4 34.56 3.98 12.24
C LEU A 4 33.73 4.21 13.51
N ASN A 5 32.90 5.25 13.51
CA ASN A 5 32.07 5.60 14.65
C ASN A 5 30.93 4.59 14.76
N VAL A 6 31.01 3.66 15.71
CA VAL A 6 30.01 2.60 15.92
C VAL A 6 28.59 3.17 16.05
N LYS A 7 28.41 4.36 16.65
CA LYS A 7 27.10 5.02 16.72
C LYS A 7 26.58 5.45 15.35
N LEU A 8 27.48 5.96 14.49
CA LEU A 8 27.14 6.33 13.11
C LEU A 8 26.82 5.08 12.28
N LEU A 9 27.54 3.97 12.49
CA LEU A 9 27.29 2.71 11.81
C LEU A 9 25.94 2.09 12.23
N VAL A 10 25.60 2.13 13.51
CA VAL A 10 24.29 1.66 14.02
C VAL A 10 23.15 2.50 13.45
N LEU A 11 23.29 3.83 13.45
CA LEU A 11 22.27 4.71 12.87
C LEU A 11 22.08 4.44 11.36
N LEU A 12 23.19 4.27 10.62
CA LEU A 12 23.15 3.94 9.20
C LEU A 12 22.48 2.59 8.94
N LEU A 13 22.78 1.57 9.76
CA LEU A 13 22.17 0.23 9.66
C LEU A 13 20.67 0.24 9.95
N VAL A 14 20.22 1.00 10.95
CA VAL A 14 18.79 1.13 11.27
C VAL A 14 18.05 1.80 10.11
N ILE A 15 18.57 2.91 9.61
CA ILE A 15 17.97 3.62 8.46
C ILE A 15 17.94 2.70 7.23
N LEU A 16 19.04 2.03 6.94
CA LEU A 16 19.13 1.11 5.80
C LEU A 16 18.14 -0.06 5.91
N ALA A 17 17.98 -0.65 7.10
CA ALA A 17 17.01 -1.72 7.34
C ALA A 17 15.55 -1.26 7.16
N THR A 18 15.22 -0.03 7.56
CA THR A 18 13.87 0.53 7.35
C THR A 18 13.57 0.77 5.87
N VAL A 19 14.54 1.27 5.09
CA VAL A 19 14.35 1.57 3.66
C VAL A 19 14.27 0.30 2.80
N ILE A 20 14.97 -0.77 3.17
CA ILE A 20 14.94 -2.06 2.43
C ILE A 20 13.58 -2.79 2.56
N SER A 21 12.74 -2.39 3.52
CA SER A 21 11.51 -3.11 3.82
C SER A 21 10.29 -2.65 3.02
N ALA A 22 10.34 -1.48 2.36
CA ALA A 22 9.23 -0.93 1.58
C ALA A 22 8.86 -1.84 0.40
N VAL A 23 7.56 -2.09 0.21
CA VAL A 23 7.05 -2.91 -0.92
C VAL A 23 5.93 -2.19 -1.67
N GLU A 24 5.81 -2.49 -2.96
CA GLU A 24 4.65 -2.13 -3.78
C GLU A 24 3.62 -3.26 -3.73
N ILE A 25 2.35 -2.89 -3.50
CA ILE A 25 1.23 -3.83 -3.36
C ILE A 25 0.16 -3.43 -4.36
N ASP A 26 -0.08 -4.30 -5.34
CA ASP A 26 -1.16 -4.11 -6.31
C ASP A 26 -2.48 -4.63 -5.74
N VAL A 27 -3.50 -3.78 -5.77
CA VAL A 27 -4.88 -4.10 -5.43
C VAL A 27 -5.75 -3.88 -6.67
N VAL A 28 -6.27 -4.98 -7.22
CA VAL A 28 -7.13 -4.97 -8.39
C VAL A 28 -8.58 -4.76 -7.96
N VAL A 29 -9.25 -3.79 -8.56
CA VAL A 29 -10.68 -3.51 -8.37
C VAL A 29 -11.45 -4.08 -9.54
N GLY A 30 -12.58 -4.73 -9.27
CA GLY A 30 -13.47 -5.12 -10.35
C GLY A 30 -13.17 -6.49 -10.97
N GLN A 31 -12.30 -7.31 -10.37
CA GLN A 31 -11.81 -8.54 -11.00
C GLN A 31 -12.97 -9.47 -11.38
N GLY A 32 -12.97 -9.97 -12.62
CA GLY A 32 -14.05 -10.80 -13.14
C GLY A 32 -15.40 -10.09 -13.24
N GLY A 33 -15.42 -8.76 -13.27
CA GLY A 33 -16.64 -7.94 -13.27
C GLY A 33 -17.36 -7.86 -11.91
N THR A 34 -16.68 -8.16 -10.80
CA THR A 34 -17.27 -8.16 -9.45
C THR A 34 -16.91 -6.91 -8.65
N LEU A 35 -17.76 -6.47 -7.73
CA LEU A 35 -17.51 -5.30 -6.87
C LEU A 35 -16.60 -5.66 -5.68
N THR A 36 -15.39 -6.12 -5.96
CA THR A 36 -14.41 -6.52 -4.93
C THR A 36 -13.02 -5.90 -5.15
N TYR A 37 -12.29 -5.74 -4.06
CA TYR A 37 -10.84 -5.56 -4.04
C TYR A 37 -10.14 -6.93 -4.00
N THR A 38 -9.14 -7.12 -4.86
CA THR A 38 -8.27 -8.31 -4.84
C THR A 38 -6.80 -7.87 -4.69
N PRO A 39 -6.14 -8.23 -3.58
CA PRO A 39 -6.69 -8.84 -2.36
C PRO A 39 -7.68 -7.92 -1.62
N SER A 40 -8.58 -8.51 -0.82
CA SER A 40 -9.55 -7.77 0.01
C SER A 40 -8.92 -7.15 1.25
N ASP A 41 -7.88 -7.80 1.78
CA ASP A 41 -7.20 -7.40 3.00
C ASP A 41 -5.68 -7.43 2.75
N ILE A 42 -5.02 -6.36 3.14
CA ILE A 42 -3.56 -6.23 3.05
C ILE A 42 -2.98 -5.74 4.36
N THR A 43 -1.79 -6.22 4.70
CA THR A 43 -1.00 -5.65 5.78
C THR A 43 0.01 -4.71 5.17
N VAL A 44 0.02 -3.46 5.64
CA VAL A 44 0.95 -2.43 5.20
C VAL A 44 1.77 -1.91 6.36
N LYS A 45 2.97 -1.43 6.07
CA LYS A 45 3.85 -0.75 7.01
C LYS A 45 4.33 0.57 6.43
N VAL A 46 4.82 1.46 7.29
CA VAL A 46 5.46 2.71 6.87
C VAL A 46 6.53 2.42 5.83
N GLY A 47 6.46 3.12 4.70
CA GLY A 47 7.32 2.95 3.53
C GLY A 47 6.67 2.18 2.39
N ASP A 48 5.59 1.42 2.62
CA ASP A 48 4.90 0.69 1.56
C ASP A 48 4.09 1.62 0.64
N THR A 49 3.87 1.16 -0.59
CA THR A 49 3.03 1.82 -1.60
C THR A 49 1.94 0.86 -2.04
N VAL A 50 0.67 1.26 -1.90
CA VAL A 50 -0.47 0.51 -2.41
C VAL A 50 -0.92 1.11 -3.73
N ILE A 51 -0.97 0.31 -4.78
CA ILE A 51 -1.37 0.70 -6.13
C ILE A 51 -2.73 0.09 -6.41
N ILE A 52 -3.73 0.94 -6.61
CA ILE A 52 -5.11 0.53 -6.91
C ILE A 52 -5.28 0.58 -8.42
N LEU A 53 -5.63 -0.55 -9.02
CA LEU A 53 -5.73 -0.71 -10.47
C LEU A 53 -7.08 -1.33 -10.85
N PRO A 54 -7.68 -0.94 -11.99
CA PRO A 54 -8.81 -1.69 -12.53
C PRO A 54 -8.33 -3.04 -13.09
N GLU A 55 -9.26 -3.98 -13.29
CA GLU A 55 -8.98 -5.22 -14.01
C GLU A 55 -8.36 -4.93 -15.39
N THR A 56 -7.37 -5.75 -15.78
CA THR A 56 -6.66 -5.57 -17.05
C THR A 56 -7.63 -5.55 -18.23
N GLY A 57 -7.52 -4.54 -19.09
CA GLY A 57 -8.40 -4.38 -20.25
C GLY A 57 -9.75 -3.72 -19.93
N THR A 58 -9.98 -3.29 -18.69
CA THR A 58 -11.14 -2.47 -18.32
C THR A 58 -10.75 -0.99 -18.18
N VAL A 59 -11.70 -0.10 -18.47
CA VAL A 59 -11.54 1.34 -18.21
C VAL A 59 -12.03 1.60 -16.78
N GLY A 60 -11.12 1.99 -15.90
CA GLY A 60 -11.45 2.33 -14.51
C GLY A 60 -10.45 3.31 -13.91
N ALA A 61 -10.80 3.87 -12.77
CA ALA A 61 -9.90 4.75 -12.03
C ALA A 61 -8.77 3.94 -11.37
N SER A 62 -7.56 4.49 -11.40
CA SER A 62 -6.42 3.99 -10.63
C SER A 62 -6.03 5.01 -9.56
N GLY A 63 -5.35 4.54 -8.52
CA GLY A 63 -4.91 5.38 -7.41
C GLY A 63 -3.64 4.84 -6.78
N THR A 64 -2.95 5.69 -6.02
CA THR A 64 -1.75 5.30 -5.27
C THR A 64 -1.85 5.84 -3.85
N LEU A 65 -1.61 4.97 -2.88
CA LEU A 65 -1.54 5.32 -1.47
C LEU A 65 -0.13 5.06 -0.96
N ASN A 66 0.55 6.12 -0.54
CA ASN A 66 1.87 6.04 0.09
C ASN A 66 1.72 6.01 1.61
N ILE A 67 2.20 4.95 2.25
CA ILE A 67 2.11 4.76 3.69
C ILE A 67 3.26 5.50 4.36
N THR A 68 3.00 6.74 4.76
CA THR A 68 4.04 7.65 5.30
C THR A 68 4.06 7.76 6.82
N GLN A 69 3.05 7.23 7.49
CA GLN A 69 2.88 7.23 8.94
C GLN A 69 2.15 5.96 9.38
N ASP A 70 2.31 5.56 10.64
CA ASP A 70 1.49 4.50 11.22
C ASP A 70 0.02 4.96 11.20
N LEU A 71 -0.75 4.42 10.27
CA LEU A 71 -2.20 4.56 10.26
C LEU A 71 -2.77 3.84 11.49
N PRO A 72 -3.99 4.20 11.97
CA PRO A 72 -4.69 3.37 12.95
C PRO A 72 -4.71 1.92 12.44
N SER A 73 -4.78 0.96 13.37
CA SER A 73 -4.56 -0.48 13.14
C SER A 73 -5.32 -1.10 11.95
N THR A 74 -6.33 -0.41 11.40
CA THR A 74 -7.00 -0.73 10.13
C THR A 74 -7.58 0.55 9.50
N PHE A 75 -7.49 0.70 8.17
CA PHE A 75 -8.21 1.72 7.40
C PHE A 75 -8.88 1.06 6.19
N GLY A 76 -10.03 1.60 5.75
CA GLY A 76 -10.76 1.12 4.57
C GLY A 76 -10.50 1.98 3.33
N ILE A 77 -10.62 1.37 2.15
CA ILE A 77 -10.55 2.06 0.85
C ILE A 77 -11.95 2.00 0.25
N PHE A 78 -12.49 3.16 -0.12
CA PHE A 78 -13.86 3.25 -0.62
C PHE A 78 -13.88 3.75 -2.07
N CYS A 79 -14.77 3.18 -2.88
CA CYS A 79 -15.04 3.65 -4.23
C CYS A 79 -16.31 4.53 -4.26
N ASP A 80 -16.16 5.84 -4.48
CA ASP A 80 -17.27 6.81 -4.48
C ASP A 80 -18.19 6.75 -5.72
N VAL A 81 -18.17 5.64 -6.47
CA VAL A 81 -19.09 5.43 -7.58
C VAL A 81 -20.46 5.04 -7.01
N PRO A 82 -21.57 5.70 -7.42
CA PRO A 82 -22.91 5.37 -6.94
C PRO A 82 -23.22 3.87 -7.07
N GLY A 83 -23.64 3.25 -5.96
CA GLY A 83 -23.98 1.83 -5.89
C GLY A 83 -22.78 0.87 -5.73
N HIS A 84 -21.53 1.35 -5.77
CA HIS A 84 -20.36 0.49 -5.56
C HIS A 84 -20.05 0.27 -4.08
N CYS A 85 -20.04 1.34 -3.27
CA CYS A 85 -19.88 1.24 -1.80
C CYS A 85 -20.99 0.39 -1.16
N ASP A 86 -22.26 0.66 -1.50
CA ASP A 86 -23.40 -0.10 -1.00
C ASP A 86 -23.40 -1.56 -1.52
N GLY A 87 -22.72 -1.79 -2.64
CA GLY A 87 -22.49 -3.11 -3.23
C GLY A 87 -21.38 -3.93 -2.56
N GLY A 88 -20.72 -3.37 -1.54
CA GLY A 88 -19.66 -4.06 -0.78
C GLY A 88 -18.23 -3.78 -1.26
N LEU A 89 -18.01 -2.77 -2.10
CA LEU A 89 -16.68 -2.33 -2.49
C LEU A 89 -16.12 -1.34 -1.44
N ASN A 90 -15.74 -1.86 -0.27
CA ASN A 90 -15.23 -1.13 0.89
C ASN A 90 -14.00 -1.77 1.57
#